data_AF-A0A1H3STN1-F1
#
_entry.id   AF-A0A1H3STN1-F1
#
_cell.length_a   1.000
_cell.length_b   1.000
_cell.length_c   1.000
_cell.angle_alpha   90.00
_cell.angle_beta   90.00
_cell.angle_gamma   90.00
#
_symmetry.space_group_name_H-M   'P 1'
#
loop_
_entity.id
_entity.type
_entity.pdbx_description
1 polymer ?
#
loop_
_entity_poly.entity_id
_entity_poly.type
_entity_poly.pdbx_seq_one_letter_code
_entity_poly.pdbx_strand_id
1 'polypeptide(L)'
;MNAPIRPRDRDAVIQSLRAGVVPRSGQHLIQVGRAREIETLVADIARIADGSSAFRVVIGEYGAGKTFFLNLVRAVALEKKLVVATADLNPDRRLHASGGQARSLYAELMRNLSTRTKPDGGALAGIVEKFIATTKTEAKASGQSTEALLRQKLDQLTELVNGYDFADVIAA
;
A
#
# COMPACT_ATOMS: atom_id res chain seq x y z
N MET A 1 22.80 18.28 -11.88
CA MET A 1 23.09 17.38 -13.01
C MET A 1 21.90 16.44 -13.18
N ASN A 2 21.15 16.53 -14.28
CA ASN A 2 20.01 15.64 -14.52
C ASN A 2 20.54 14.25 -14.87
N ALA A 3 20.27 13.27 -14.00
CA ALA A 3 20.50 11.87 -14.34
C ALA A 3 19.68 11.52 -15.59
N PRO A 4 20.25 10.79 -16.57
CA PRO A 4 19.52 10.39 -17.77
C PRO A 4 18.33 9.52 -17.38
N ILE A 5 17.15 9.85 -17.94
CA ILE A 5 15.91 9.09 -17.70
C ILE A 5 16.09 7.67 -18.25
N ARG A 6 15.80 6.66 -17.42
CA ARG A 6 15.87 5.25 -17.85
C ARG A 6 14.94 5.02 -19.05
N PRO A 7 15.40 4.37 -20.14
CA PRO A 7 14.58 4.17 -21.34
C PRO A 7 13.22 3.54 -21.06
N ARG A 8 13.17 2.56 -20.13
CA ARG A 8 11.91 1.93 -19.69
C ARG A 8 10.92 2.91 -19.06
N ASP A 9 11.39 3.83 -18.23
CA ASP A 9 10.51 4.82 -17.58
C ASP A 9 10.02 5.84 -18.61
N ARG A 10 10.89 6.27 -19.53
CA ARG A 10 10.53 7.14 -20.65
C ARG A 10 9.43 6.52 -21.51
N ASP A 11 9.62 5.27 -21.95
CA ASP A 11 8.69 4.61 -22.86
C ASP A 11 7.33 4.35 -22.19
N ALA A 12 7.33 3.95 -20.91
CA ALA A 12 6.11 3.78 -20.11
C ALA A 12 5.31 5.09 -19.94
N VAL A 13 6.00 6.20 -19.70
CA VAL A 13 5.37 7.53 -19.62
C VAL A 13 4.75 7.92 -20.96
N ILE A 14 5.49 7.81 -22.06
CA ILE A 14 5.00 8.17 -23.40
C ILE A 14 3.78 7.32 -23.80
N GLN A 15 3.82 6.01 -23.56
CA GLN A 15 2.72 5.10 -23.92
C GLN A 15 1.45 5.42 -23.13
N SER A 16 1.57 5.69 -21.84
CA SER A 16 0.43 6.01 -20.97
C SER A 16 -0.22 7.33 -21.37
N LEU A 17 0.59 8.37 -21.63
CA LEU A 17 0.10 9.67 -22.09
C LEU A 17 -0.62 9.58 -23.44
N ARG A 18 -0.08 8.79 -24.39
CA ARG A 18 -0.74 8.54 -25.69
C ARG A 18 -2.11 7.86 -25.55
N ALA A 19 -2.29 7.03 -24.54
CA ALA A 19 -3.54 6.35 -24.25
C ALA A 19 -4.50 7.17 -23.37
N GLY A 20 -4.14 8.40 -22.99
CA GLY A 20 -4.95 9.25 -22.11
C GLY A 20 -5.01 8.76 -20.66
N VAL A 21 -4.06 7.91 -20.23
CA VAL A 21 -4.02 7.35 -18.88
C VAL A 21 -2.80 7.84 -18.09
N VAL A 22 -2.92 7.83 -16.77
CA VAL A 22 -1.81 8.20 -15.88
C VAL A 22 -0.72 7.13 -15.94
N PRO A 23 0.56 7.50 -16.19
CA PRO A 23 1.67 6.55 -16.14
C PRO A 23 1.75 5.84 -14.79
N ARG A 24 2.00 4.52 -14.77
CA ARG A 24 2.22 3.80 -13.50
C ARG A 24 3.64 3.98 -12.97
N SER A 25 4.62 4.13 -13.87
CA SER A 25 6.02 4.45 -13.56
C SER A 25 6.42 5.81 -14.16
N GLY A 26 7.49 6.42 -13.64
CA GLY A 26 8.02 7.68 -14.19
C GLY A 26 7.13 8.92 -13.99
N GLN A 27 6.08 8.85 -13.15
CA GLN A 27 5.14 9.96 -12.92
C GLN A 27 5.82 11.24 -12.45
N HIS A 28 6.88 11.12 -11.64
CA HIS A 28 7.68 12.24 -11.14
C HIS A 28 8.36 13.06 -12.25
N LEU A 29 8.55 12.48 -13.45
CA LEU A 29 9.17 13.14 -14.59
C LEU A 29 8.25 14.16 -15.27
N ILE A 30 6.94 14.02 -15.10
CA ILE A 30 5.91 14.86 -15.73
C ILE A 30 5.07 15.60 -14.68
N GLN A 31 5.52 15.57 -13.42
CA GLN A 31 4.83 16.23 -12.33
C GLN A 31 4.93 17.75 -12.51
N VAL A 32 3.79 18.42 -12.67
CA VAL A 32 3.72 19.88 -12.78
C VAL A 32 2.87 20.44 -11.65
N GLY A 33 3.43 21.39 -10.90
CA GLY A 33 2.75 22.09 -9.80
C GLY A 33 2.53 21.22 -8.55
N ARG A 34 1.75 21.75 -7.59
CA ARG A 34 1.34 21.10 -6.33
C ARG A 34 2.43 20.76 -5.32
N ALA A 35 3.54 21.49 -5.36
CA ALA A 35 4.67 21.25 -4.44
C ALA A 35 4.21 21.28 -2.97
N ARG A 36 3.39 22.26 -2.59
CA ARG A 36 2.89 22.42 -1.21
C ARG A 36 1.99 21.26 -0.77
N GLU A 37 1.09 20.80 -1.64
CA GLU A 37 0.21 19.67 -1.36
C GLU A 37 1.00 18.37 -1.21
N ILE A 38 2.03 18.18 -2.03
CA ILE A 38 2.91 17.01 -1.95
C ILE A 38 3.76 17.06 -0.68
N GLU A 39 4.37 18.21 -0.36
CA GLU A 39 5.11 18.42 0.88
C GLU A 39 4.26 18.07 2.11
N THR A 40 3.00 18.49 2.10
CA THR A 40 2.04 18.17 3.18
C THR A 40 1.83 16.65 3.32
N LEU A 41 1.64 15.94 2.21
CA LEU A 41 1.44 14.48 2.25
C LEU A 41 2.72 13.70 2.52
N VAL A 42 3.88 14.21 2.11
CA VAL A 42 5.19 13.64 2.49
C VAL A 42 5.37 13.75 4.00
N ALA A 43 4.98 14.86 4.62
CA ALA A 43 5.01 15.03 6.07
C ALA A 43 4.01 14.09 6.78
N ASP A 44 2.81 13.89 6.22
CA ASP A 44 1.86 12.89 6.74
C ASP A 44 2.44 11.47 6.67
N ILE A 45 3.02 11.10 5.52
CA ILE A 45 3.65 9.78 5.33
C ILE A 45 4.78 9.56 6.34
N ALA A 46 5.58 10.59 6.63
CA ALA A 46 6.62 10.50 7.66
C ALA A 46 6.01 10.23 9.04
N ARG A 47 4.99 10.98 9.44
CA ARG A 47 4.27 10.74 10.71
C ARG A 47 3.66 9.35 10.80
N ILE A 48 3.10 8.85 9.69
CA ILE A 48 2.53 7.49 9.63
C ILE A 48 3.62 6.43 9.81
N ALA A 49 4.79 6.63 9.20
CA ALA A 49 5.93 5.73 9.38
C ALA A 49 6.42 5.68 10.84
N ASP A 50 6.24 6.77 11.60
CA ASP A 50 6.57 6.86 13.03
C ASP A 50 5.45 6.34 13.96
N GLY A 51 4.36 5.77 13.40
CA GLY A 51 3.27 5.14 14.17
C GLY A 51 2.04 6.01 14.42
N SER A 52 1.96 7.21 13.84
CA SER A 52 0.76 8.05 13.87
C SER A 52 -0.26 7.64 12.79
N SER A 53 -1.46 8.22 12.83
CA SER A 53 -2.44 8.13 11.74
C SER A 53 -2.73 9.50 11.12
N ALA A 54 -3.24 9.49 9.89
CA ALA A 54 -3.74 10.69 9.21
C ALA A 54 -4.90 10.34 8.28
N PHE A 55 -5.85 11.26 8.13
CA PHE A 55 -6.95 11.15 7.18
C PHE A 55 -7.00 12.39 6.30
N ARG A 56 -7.14 12.19 4.98
CA ARG A 56 -7.15 13.26 3.98
C ARG A 56 -8.26 13.03 2.97
N VAL A 57 -8.95 14.11 2.62
CA VAL A 57 -9.93 14.14 1.53
C VAL A 57 -9.39 15.09 0.46
N VAL A 58 -9.20 14.58 -0.76
CA VAL A 58 -8.74 15.36 -1.90
C VAL A 58 -9.93 15.70 -2.79
N ILE A 59 -10.31 16.98 -2.80
CA ILE A 59 -11.47 17.50 -3.53
C ILE A 59 -10.99 18.34 -4.72
N GLY A 60 -11.73 18.33 -5.82
CA GLY A 60 -11.44 19.13 -7.01
C GLY A 60 -12.34 18.73 -8.18
N GLU A 61 -12.34 19.54 -9.23
CA GLU A 61 -13.16 19.32 -10.43
C GLU A 61 -12.79 18.03 -11.19
N TYR A 62 -13.69 17.58 -12.07
CA TYR A 62 -13.38 16.49 -12.99
C TYR A 62 -12.19 16.87 -13.88
N GLY A 63 -11.26 15.94 -14.11
CA GLY A 63 -10.03 16.24 -14.85
C GLY A 63 -8.96 17.03 -14.08
N ALA A 64 -9.22 17.50 -12.85
CA ALA A 64 -8.24 18.21 -12.02
C ALA A 64 -7.10 17.31 -11.48
N GLY A 65 -6.78 16.18 -12.12
CA GLY A 65 -5.62 15.36 -11.76
C GLY A 65 -5.66 14.69 -10.37
N LYS A 66 -6.84 14.48 -9.77
CA LYS A 66 -6.97 13.83 -8.44
C LYS A 66 -6.38 12.42 -8.43
N THR A 67 -6.70 11.60 -9.42
CA THR A 67 -6.16 10.24 -9.56
C THR A 67 -4.65 10.24 -9.75
N PHE A 68 -4.14 11.16 -10.57
CA PHE A 68 -2.70 11.35 -10.73
C PHE A 68 -2.03 11.70 -9.39
N PHE A 69 -2.63 12.63 -8.63
CA PHE A 69 -2.13 13.04 -7.33
C PHE A 69 -2.12 11.88 -6.32
N LEU A 70 -3.19 11.08 -6.23
CA LEU A 70 -3.22 9.90 -5.35
C LEU A 70 -2.16 8.85 -5.75
N ASN A 71 -1.92 8.67 -7.05
CA ASN A 71 -0.88 7.77 -7.54
C ASN A 71 0.53 8.24 -7.19
N LEU A 72 0.77 9.56 -7.19
CA LEU A 72 2.04 10.14 -6.74
C LEU A 72 2.27 9.90 -5.25
N VAL A 73 1.25 10.13 -4.42
CA VAL A 73 1.30 9.89 -2.97
C VAL A 73 1.59 8.43 -2.67
N ARG A 74 0.93 7.53 -3.40
CA ARG A 74 1.20 6.10 -3.37
C ARG A 74 2.66 5.78 -3.71
N ALA A 75 3.21 6.37 -4.77
CA ALA A 75 4.61 6.16 -5.16
C ALA A 75 5.57 6.61 -4.05
N VAL A 76 5.32 7.78 -3.44
CA VAL A 76 6.11 8.28 -2.30
C VAL A 76 6.05 7.33 -1.10
N ALA A 77 4.85 6.85 -0.73
CA ALA A 77 4.69 5.92 0.38
C ALA A 77 5.45 4.60 0.16
N LEU A 78 5.41 4.06 -1.07
CA LEU A 78 6.17 2.86 -1.44
C LEU A 78 7.69 3.10 -1.35
N GLU A 79 8.20 4.26 -1.79
CA GLU A 79 9.62 4.61 -1.65
C GLU A 79 10.04 4.74 -0.19
N LYS A 80 9.14 5.19 0.68
CA LYS A 80 9.31 5.20 2.15
C LYS A 80 9.14 3.83 2.80
N LYS A 81 9.09 2.74 2.00
CA LYS A 81 8.96 1.34 2.44
C LYS A 81 7.66 1.03 3.19
N LEU A 82 6.63 1.85 3.02
CA LEU A 82 5.30 1.55 3.54
C LEU A 82 4.58 0.53 2.65
N VAL A 83 3.58 -0.12 3.24
CA VAL A 83 2.60 -0.94 2.53
C VAL A 83 1.45 -0.05 2.11
N VAL A 84 0.99 -0.16 0.87
CA VAL A 84 -0.11 0.66 0.35
C VAL A 84 -1.21 -0.23 -0.21
N ALA A 85 -2.47 0.04 0.13
CA ALA A 85 -3.65 -0.55 -0.50
C ALA A 85 -4.46 0.54 -1.21
N THR A 86 -5.03 0.21 -2.38
CA THR A 86 -5.83 1.12 -3.19
C THR A 86 -7.05 0.41 -3.74
N ALA A 87 -8.20 1.10 -3.73
CA ALA A 87 -9.42 0.64 -4.36
C ALA A 87 -10.27 1.83 -4.80
N ASP A 88 -10.98 1.67 -5.91
CA ASP A 88 -11.98 2.63 -6.36
C ASP A 88 -13.32 2.35 -5.66
N LEU A 89 -13.96 3.42 -5.21
CA LEU A 89 -15.33 3.37 -4.69
C LEU A 89 -16.32 3.34 -5.85
N ASN A 90 -17.28 2.43 -5.81
CA ASN A 90 -18.32 2.27 -6.81
C ASN A 90 -19.60 1.68 -6.17
N PRO A 91 -20.71 1.45 -6.90
CA PRO A 91 -21.91 0.86 -6.32
C PRO A 91 -21.73 -0.44 -5.55
N ASP A 92 -20.80 -1.29 -5.99
CA ASP A 92 -20.53 -2.61 -5.41
C ASP A 92 -19.42 -2.61 -4.36
N ARG A 93 -18.71 -1.48 -4.20
CA ARG A 93 -17.56 -1.28 -3.29
C ARG A 93 -17.70 0.07 -2.58
N ARG A 94 -18.25 0.05 -1.36
CA ARG A 94 -18.49 1.26 -0.55
C ARG A 94 -18.09 1.02 0.90
N LEU A 95 -17.72 2.08 1.60
CA LEU A 95 -17.27 2.02 3.00
C LEU A 95 -18.34 1.50 3.96
N HIS A 96 -19.62 1.76 3.68
CA HIS A 96 -20.73 1.36 4.54
C HIS A 96 -21.87 0.79 3.70
N ALA A 97 -22.20 -0.49 3.91
CA ALA A 97 -23.33 -1.18 3.29
C ALA A 97 -23.66 -2.49 4.03
N SER A 98 -24.91 -2.95 3.94
CA SER A 98 -25.39 -4.21 4.54
C SER A 98 -25.39 -5.41 3.58
N GLY A 99 -25.25 -5.18 2.27
CA GLY A 99 -25.33 -6.22 1.23
C GLY A 99 -23.99 -6.81 0.80
N GLY A 100 -22.97 -6.76 1.66
CA GLY A 100 -21.63 -7.29 1.36
C GLY A 100 -20.70 -6.36 0.57
N GLN A 101 -21.15 -5.19 0.15
CA GLN A 101 -20.32 -4.24 -0.62
C GLN A 101 -19.11 -3.72 0.19
N ALA A 102 -19.27 -3.55 1.50
CA ALA A 102 -18.16 -3.21 2.40
C ALA A 102 -17.11 -4.33 2.42
N ARG A 103 -17.55 -5.59 2.52
CA ARG A 103 -16.67 -6.75 2.44
C ARG A 103 -15.93 -6.81 1.10
N SER A 104 -16.63 -6.53 -0.01
CA SER A 104 -16.03 -6.46 -1.34
C SER A 104 -14.95 -5.38 -1.45
N LEU A 105 -15.14 -4.22 -0.82
CA LEU A 105 -14.13 -3.17 -0.76
C LEU A 105 -12.89 -3.63 0.01
N TYR A 106 -13.05 -4.22 1.19
CA TYR A 106 -11.91 -4.73 1.97
C TYR A 106 -11.17 -5.87 1.25
N ALA A 107 -11.90 -6.78 0.60
CA ALA A 107 -11.30 -7.84 -0.21
C ALA A 107 -10.47 -7.27 -1.36
N GLU A 108 -10.97 -6.24 -2.05
CA GLU A 108 -10.22 -5.54 -3.09
C GLU A 108 -8.97 -4.84 -2.55
N LEU A 109 -9.07 -4.18 -1.39
CA LEU A 109 -7.92 -3.54 -0.73
C LEU A 109 -6.83 -4.57 -0.39
N MET A 110 -7.21 -5.72 0.17
CA MET A 110 -6.26 -6.80 0.48
C MET A 110 -5.63 -7.39 -0.77
N ARG A 111 -6.40 -7.53 -1.86
CA ARG A 111 -5.90 -8.00 -3.16
C ARG A 111 -4.90 -7.03 -3.79
N ASN A 112 -5.18 -5.72 -3.71
CA ASN A 112 -4.34 -4.67 -4.29
C ASN A 112 -3.23 -4.17 -3.36
N LEU A 113 -3.07 -4.80 -2.20
CA LEU A 113 -2.01 -4.49 -1.24
C LEU A 113 -0.64 -4.62 -1.92
N SER A 114 0.15 -3.56 -1.83
CA SER A 114 1.37 -3.34 -2.62
C SER A 114 2.54 -2.97 -1.72
N THR A 115 3.74 -3.37 -2.13
CA THR A 115 5.02 -2.97 -1.51
C THR A 115 5.94 -2.42 -2.58
N ARG A 116 7.06 -1.80 -2.18
CA ARG A 116 8.05 -1.27 -3.13
C ARG A 116 8.54 -2.33 -4.13
N THR A 117 8.67 -3.58 -3.69
CA THR A 117 9.13 -4.70 -4.53
C THR A 117 8.01 -5.38 -5.31
N LYS A 118 6.74 -5.10 -4.99
CA LYS A 118 5.56 -5.61 -5.70
C LYS A 118 4.51 -4.50 -5.84
N PRO A 119 4.75 -3.52 -6.73
CA PRO A 119 3.94 -2.32 -6.86
C PRO A 119 2.66 -2.53 -7.68
N ASP A 120 2.35 -3.74 -8.16
CA ASP A 120 1.14 -4.04 -8.93
C ASP A 120 0.06 -4.79 -8.13
N GLY A 121 0.21 -4.87 -6.80
CA GLY A 121 -0.69 -5.57 -5.90
C GLY A 121 -0.26 -7.01 -5.57
N GLY A 122 -1.07 -7.70 -4.76
CA GLY A 122 -0.82 -9.08 -4.34
C GLY A 122 0.40 -9.25 -3.44
N ALA A 123 0.81 -8.22 -2.70
CA ALA A 123 1.98 -8.26 -1.84
C ALA A 123 1.74 -8.95 -0.48
N LEU A 124 0.48 -9.22 -0.11
CA LEU A 124 0.14 -9.84 1.18
C LEU A 124 0.87 -11.17 1.41
N ALA A 125 0.86 -12.08 0.42
CA ALA A 125 1.56 -13.36 0.54
C ALA A 125 3.05 -13.18 0.83
N GLY A 126 3.73 -12.30 0.09
CA GLY A 126 5.16 -12.04 0.31
C GLY A 126 5.46 -11.33 1.64
N ILE A 127 4.53 -10.53 2.17
CA ILE A 127 4.64 -9.93 3.51
C ILE A 127 4.56 -11.04 4.56
N VAL A 128 3.58 -11.92 4.45
CA VAL A 128 3.37 -13.06 5.38
C VAL A 128 4.56 -14.01 5.34
N GLU A 129 5.03 -14.41 4.16
CA GLU A 129 6.21 -15.26 4.00
C GLU A 129 7.45 -14.65 4.67
N LYS A 130 7.68 -13.35 4.44
CA LYS A 130 8.81 -12.65 5.07
C LYS A 130 8.66 -12.56 6.59
N PHE A 131 7.45 -12.32 7.09
CA PHE A 131 7.17 -12.29 8.52
C PHE A 131 7.46 -13.65 9.18
N ILE A 132 7.00 -14.75 8.58
CA ILE A 132 7.25 -16.12 9.06
C ILE A 132 8.76 -16.43 9.02
N ALA A 133 9.43 -16.15 7.90
CA ALA A 133 10.86 -16.41 7.75
C ALA A 133 11.72 -15.64 8.77
N THR A 134 11.37 -14.37 9.02
CA THR A 134 12.06 -13.53 10.01
C THR A 134 11.81 -14.08 11.42
N THR A 135 10.56 -14.41 11.76
CA THR A 135 10.20 -14.98 13.07
C THR A 135 10.88 -16.33 13.31
N LYS A 136 10.99 -17.19 12.29
CA LYS A 136 11.74 -18.45 12.38
C LYS A 136 13.23 -18.23 12.67
N THR A 137 13.81 -17.17 12.10
CA THR A 137 15.22 -16.81 12.35
C THR A 137 15.42 -16.30 13.77
N GLU A 138 14.51 -15.46 14.25
CA GLU A 138 14.52 -14.96 15.63
C GLU A 138 14.33 -16.08 16.66
N ALA A 139 13.36 -16.98 16.44
CA ALA A 139 13.08 -18.11 17.32
C ALA A 139 14.31 -19.02 17.48
N LYS A 140 15.04 -19.27 16.39
CA LYS A 140 16.31 -20.01 16.42
C LYS A 140 17.38 -19.30 17.25
N ALA A 141 17.45 -17.97 17.15
CA ALA A 141 18.43 -17.17 17.90
C ALA A 141 18.08 -17.08 19.40
N SER A 142 16.79 -17.10 19.75
CA SER A 142 16.31 -17.04 21.14
C SER A 142 16.13 -18.42 21.79
N GLY A 143 16.28 -19.52 21.05
CA GLY A 143 16.04 -20.88 21.55
C GLY A 143 14.58 -21.20 21.81
N GLN A 144 13.65 -20.42 21.25
CA GLN A 144 12.21 -20.61 21.41
C GLN A 144 11.62 -21.41 20.24
N SER A 145 10.43 -22.00 20.42
CA SER A 145 9.71 -22.59 19.29
C SER A 145 9.20 -21.50 18.35
N THR A 146 9.26 -21.75 17.05
CA THR A 146 8.77 -20.79 16.04
C THR A 146 7.26 -20.53 16.21
N GLU A 147 6.49 -21.57 16.52
CA GLU A 147 5.04 -21.44 16.76
C GLU A 147 4.74 -20.53 17.96
N ALA A 148 5.43 -20.72 19.10
CA ALA A 148 5.20 -19.89 20.28
C ALA A 148 5.51 -18.41 20.00
N LEU A 149 6.61 -18.14 19.28
CA LEU A 149 6.97 -16.77 18.92
C LEU A 149 6.01 -16.16 17.89
N LEU A 150 5.51 -16.95 16.93
CA LEU A 150 4.46 -16.49 16.00
C LEU A 150 3.19 -16.12 16.74
N ARG A 151 2.69 -17.00 17.61
CA ARG A 151 1.49 -16.74 18.43
C ARG A 151 1.67 -15.50 19.30
N GLN A 152 2.83 -15.35 19.95
CA GLN A 152 3.15 -14.16 20.74
C GLN A 152 3.10 -12.86 19.90
N LYS A 153 3.65 -12.87 18.69
CA LYS A 153 3.64 -11.70 17.81
C LYS A 153 2.27 -11.38 17.21
N LEU A 154 1.41 -12.39 17.08
CA LEU A 154 0.06 -12.26 16.52
C LEU A 154 -1.02 -12.05 17.60
N ASP A 155 -0.64 -12.05 18.88
CA ASP A 155 -1.55 -11.96 20.02
C ASP A 155 -2.50 -10.75 19.93
N GLN A 156 -1.98 -9.58 19.55
CA GLN A 156 -2.79 -8.36 19.34
C GLN A 156 -3.85 -8.51 18.25
N LEU A 157 -3.64 -9.37 17.26
CA LEU A 157 -4.65 -9.61 16.23
C LEU A 157 -5.81 -10.42 16.78
N THR A 158 -5.61 -11.25 17.81
CA THR A 158 -6.68 -12.09 18.38
C THR A 158 -7.79 -11.28 19.03
N GLU A 159 -7.52 -10.02 19.40
CA GLU A 159 -8.52 -9.06 19.87
C GLU A 159 -9.45 -8.55 18.73
N LEU A 160 -9.10 -8.81 17.47
CA LEU A 160 -9.85 -8.40 16.29
C LEU A 160 -10.80 -9.50 15.79
N VAL A 161 -11.82 -9.10 15.05
CA VAL A 161 -12.78 -10.02 14.41
C VAL A 161 -12.05 -10.96 13.45
N ASN A 162 -12.25 -12.28 13.62
CA ASN A 162 -11.55 -13.37 12.90
C ASN A 162 -10.02 -13.37 13.07
N GLY A 163 -9.50 -12.62 14.04
CA GLY A 163 -8.06 -12.52 14.26
C GLY A 163 -7.45 -13.78 14.88
N TYR A 164 -8.20 -14.48 15.72
CA TYR A 164 -7.83 -15.80 16.23
C TYR A 164 -7.64 -16.81 15.09
N ASP A 165 -8.63 -16.95 14.22
CA ASP A 165 -8.57 -17.87 13.05
C ASP A 165 -7.41 -17.49 12.11
N PHE A 166 -7.19 -16.20 11.89
CA PHE A 166 -6.06 -15.72 11.11
C PHE A 166 -4.73 -16.11 11.77
N ALA A 167 -4.57 -15.87 13.07
CA ALA A 167 -3.35 -16.20 13.80
C ALA A 167 -3.07 -17.71 13.77
N ASP A 168 -4.10 -18.54 13.93
CA ASP A 168 -4.00 -20.00 13.85
C ASP A 168 -3.55 -20.47 12.45
N VAL A 169 -4.11 -19.90 11.39
CA VAL A 169 -3.70 -20.22 10.00
C VAL A 169 -2.24 -19.82 9.72
N ILE A 170 -1.77 -18.72 10.31
CA ILE A 170 -0.38 -18.28 10.14
C ILE A 170 0.62 -19.08 10.99
N ALA A 171 0.18 -19.58 12.15
CA ALA A 171 1.02 -20.33 13.10
C ALA A 171 1.09 -21.84 12.82
N ALA A 172 0.14 -22.40 12.07
CA ALA A 172 0.11 -23.80 11.63
C ALA A 172 1.22 -24.13 10.61
#